data_AF-A0A357GXT4-F1
#
_entry.id   AF-A0A357GXT4-F1
#
_cell.length_a   1.000
_cell.length_b   1.000
_cell.length_c   1.000
_cell.angle_alpha   90.00
_cell.angle_beta   90.00
_cell.angle_gamma   90.00
#
_symmetry.space_group_name_H-M   'P 1'
#
loop_
_entity.id
_entity.type
_entity.pdbx_description
1 polymer ?
#
loop_
_entity_poly.entity_id
_entity_poly.type
_entity_poly.pdbx_seq_one_letter_code
_entity_poly.pdbx_strand_id
1 'polypeptide(L)'
;MENEPIISKNSKDIEENKLLAAIGYLGILCLIPLLAKKDSAFCQFHGKQGLVIFIVWIVLSFINILPFIGQIIWLLGSLVLAVLVVMGMIHALNGEEWEVPVLGQYAKQIKL
;
A
#
# COMPACT_ATOMS: atom_id res chain seq x y z
N MET A 1 -21.43 -25.02 -15.75
CA MET A 1 -20.88 -23.89 -14.98
C MET A 1 -20.42 -22.88 -16.01
N GLU A 2 -21.22 -21.84 -16.24
CA GLU A 2 -20.90 -20.79 -17.21
C GLU A 2 -19.64 -20.04 -16.79
N ASN A 3 -18.76 -19.80 -17.77
CA ASN A 3 -17.60 -18.96 -17.62
C ASN A 3 -18.09 -17.52 -17.43
N GLU A 4 -18.25 -17.07 -16.18
CA GLU A 4 -18.40 -15.64 -15.92
C GLU A 4 -17.21 -14.90 -16.56
N PRO A 5 -17.45 -13.80 -17.28
CA PRO A 5 -16.39 -13.08 -17.98
C PRO A 5 -15.36 -12.58 -16.96
N ILE A 6 -14.07 -12.75 -17.23
CA ILE A 6 -12.96 -12.37 -16.34
C ILE A 6 -13.07 -10.89 -15.87
N ILE A 7 -13.67 -10.04 -16.71
CA ILE A 7 -13.97 -8.64 -16.42
C ILE A 7 -14.98 -8.47 -15.26
N SER A 8 -16.03 -9.30 -15.17
CA SER A 8 -17.01 -9.23 -14.07
C SER A 8 -16.38 -9.59 -12.72
N LYS A 9 -15.51 -10.61 -12.72
CA LYS A 9 -14.82 -11.07 -11.51
C LYS A 9 -13.85 -10.02 -10.98
N ASN A 10 -13.09 -9.36 -11.86
CA ASN A 10 -12.15 -8.31 -11.45
C ASN A 10 -12.88 -7.06 -10.92
N SER A 11 -13.94 -6.61 -11.61
CA SER A 11 -14.74 -5.49 -11.11
C SER A 11 -15.38 -5.79 -9.76
N LYS A 12 -15.81 -7.03 -9.53
CA LYS A 12 -16.39 -7.45 -8.25
C LYS A 12 -15.35 -7.48 -7.14
N ASP A 13 -14.16 -8.01 -7.40
CA ASP A 13 -13.04 -7.98 -6.45
C ASP A 13 -12.71 -6.55 -6.00
N ILE A 14 -12.61 -5.62 -6.96
CA ILE A 14 -12.33 -4.21 -6.69
C ILE A 14 -13.44 -3.62 -5.80
N GLU A 15 -14.71 -3.63 -6.26
CA GLU A 15 -15.81 -2.99 -5.53
C GLU A 15 -15.97 -3.51 -4.10
N GLU A 16 -15.84 -4.82 -3.88
CA GLU A 16 -15.99 -5.43 -2.55
C GLU A 16 -14.84 -5.10 -1.58
N ASN A 17 -13.68 -4.67 -2.10
CA ASN A 17 -12.46 -4.60 -1.30
C ASN A 17 -11.78 -3.21 -1.26
N LYS A 18 -12.30 -2.18 -1.93
CA LYS A 18 -11.80 -0.78 -1.89
C LYS A 18 -11.36 -0.31 -0.51
N LEU A 19 -12.23 -0.48 0.49
CA LEU A 19 -11.95 -0.04 1.87
C LEU A 19 -10.78 -0.80 2.51
N LEU A 20 -10.74 -2.12 2.36
CA LEU A 20 -9.66 -2.95 2.91
C LEU A 20 -8.32 -2.65 2.24
N ALA A 21 -8.32 -2.45 0.92
CA ALA A 21 -7.15 -2.05 0.16
C ALA A 21 -6.61 -0.68 0.64
N ALA A 22 -7.50 0.29 0.87
CA ALA A 22 -7.12 1.62 1.38
C ALA A 22 -6.56 1.57 2.81
N ILE A 23 -7.19 0.79 3.71
CA ILE A 23 -6.66 0.55 5.07
C ILE A 23 -5.24 -0.02 5.02
N GLY A 24 -4.91 -0.74 3.94
CA GLY A 24 -3.58 -1.28 3.70
C GLY A 24 -2.44 -0.26 3.73
N TYR A 25 -2.70 1.02 3.53
CA TYR A 25 -1.67 2.07 3.60
C TYR A 25 -1.43 2.62 5.02
N LEU A 26 -2.25 2.24 6.01
CA LEU A 26 -2.14 2.74 7.39
C LEU A 26 -1.14 1.92 8.22
N GLY A 27 0.14 2.03 7.87
CA GLY A 27 1.23 1.43 8.62
C GLY A 27 1.08 -0.09 8.77
N ILE A 28 1.07 -0.59 10.02
CA ILE A 28 0.94 -2.03 10.30
C ILE A 28 -0.37 -2.64 9.78
N LEU A 29 -1.41 -1.82 9.54
CA LEU A 29 -2.68 -2.30 8.99
C LEU A 29 -2.55 -2.81 7.54
N CYS A 30 -1.41 -2.60 6.87
CA CYS A 30 -1.05 -3.27 5.61
C CYS A 30 -1.22 -4.80 5.67
N LEU A 31 -1.07 -5.40 6.85
CA LEU A 31 -1.24 -6.84 7.04
C LEU A 31 -2.70 -7.29 6.90
N ILE A 32 -3.69 -6.41 7.08
CA ILE A 32 -5.11 -6.77 6.97
C ILE A 32 -5.46 -7.20 5.54
N PRO A 33 -5.32 -6.37 4.49
CA PRO A 33 -5.60 -6.82 3.12
C PRO A 33 -4.69 -7.98 2.70
N LEU A 34 -3.43 -8.01 3.14
CA LEU A 34 -2.48 -9.07 2.79
C LEU A 34 -2.88 -10.44 3.33
N LEU A 35 -3.34 -10.51 4.58
CA LEU A 35 -3.61 -11.78 5.27
C LEU A 35 -5.08 -12.18 5.19
N ALA A 36 -6.01 -11.22 5.22
CA ALA A 36 -7.44 -11.50 5.21
C ALA A 36 -8.04 -11.63 3.80
N LYS A 37 -7.36 -11.07 2.78
CA LYS A 37 -7.84 -11.04 1.38
C LYS A 37 -6.78 -11.58 0.42
N LYS A 38 -6.38 -12.83 0.63
CA LYS A 38 -5.34 -13.53 -0.16
C LYS A 38 -5.72 -13.76 -1.61
N ASP A 39 -7.01 -14.00 -1.86
CA ASP A 39 -7.54 -14.27 -3.21
C ASP A 39 -7.92 -13.00 -3.99
N SER A 40 -7.80 -11.82 -3.36
CA SER A 40 -8.09 -10.52 -3.96
C SER A 40 -6.83 -9.91 -4.55
N ALA A 41 -6.75 -9.87 -5.88
CA ALA A 41 -5.60 -9.28 -6.56
C ALA A 41 -5.47 -7.80 -6.19
N PHE A 42 -6.61 -7.09 -6.06
CA PHE A 42 -6.66 -5.68 -5.71
C PHE A 42 -6.14 -5.42 -4.27
N CYS A 43 -6.54 -6.24 -3.28
CA CYS A 43 -6.00 -6.14 -1.93
C CYS A 43 -4.50 -6.48 -1.88
N GLN A 44 -4.06 -7.49 -2.61
CA GLN A 44 -2.65 -7.85 -2.66
C GLN A 44 -1.81 -6.73 -3.28
N PHE A 45 -2.32 -6.07 -4.33
CA PHE A 45 -1.66 -4.93 -4.96
C PHE A 45 -1.44 -3.77 -3.98
N HIS A 46 -2.50 -3.24 -3.38
CA HIS A 46 -2.39 -2.10 -2.44
C HIS A 46 -1.74 -2.49 -1.10
N GLY A 47 -2.02 -3.69 -0.58
CA GLY A 47 -1.44 -4.18 0.66
C GLY A 47 0.09 -4.31 0.59
N LYS A 48 0.63 -4.81 -0.53
CA LYS A 48 2.09 -4.92 -0.73
C LYS A 48 2.75 -3.54 -0.79
N GLN A 49 2.10 -2.57 -1.43
CA GLN A 49 2.59 -1.19 -1.48
C GLN A 49 2.59 -0.53 -0.10
N GLY A 50 1.50 -0.71 0.66
CA GLY A 50 1.42 -0.27 2.06
C GLY A 50 2.51 -0.88 2.94
N LEU A 51 2.81 -2.17 2.76
CA LEU A 51 3.89 -2.86 3.48
C LEU A 51 5.26 -2.26 3.15
N VAL A 52 5.56 -1.99 1.88
CA VAL A 52 6.83 -1.34 1.49
C VAL A 52 6.95 0.04 2.13
N ILE A 53 5.90 0.87 2.04
CA ILE A 53 5.90 2.20 2.66
C ILE A 53 6.12 2.09 4.17
N PHE A 54 5.45 1.15 4.84
CA PHE A 54 5.59 0.94 6.27
C PHE A 54 7.01 0.52 6.67
N ILE A 55 7.64 -0.39 5.92
CA ILE A 55 9.04 -0.79 6.14
C ILE A 55 9.98 0.42 5.97
N VAL A 56 9.79 1.22 4.92
CA VAL A 56 10.60 2.44 4.71
C VAL A 56 10.40 3.43 5.87
N TRP A 57 9.19 3.57 6.38
CA TRP A 57 8.90 4.43 7.54
C TRP A 57 9.63 3.94 8.81
N ILE A 58 9.64 2.63 9.07
CA ILE A 58 10.41 2.03 10.17
C ILE A 58 11.90 2.35 10.01
N VAL A 59 12.49 2.14 8.83
CA VAL A 59 13.90 2.47 8.57
C VAL A 59 14.17 3.96 8.81
N LEU A 60 13.30 4.84 8.32
CA LEU A 60 13.41 6.28 8.50
C LEU A 60 13.36 6.70 9.98
N SER A 61 12.58 5.98 10.81
CA SER A 61 12.47 6.27 12.25
C SER A 61 13.81 6.08 12.99
N PHE A 62 14.65 5.13 12.57
CA PHE A 62 15.98 4.95 13.15
C PHE A 62 16.94 6.09 12.80
N ILE A 63 16.75 6.75 11.65
CA ILE A 63 17.56 7.90 11.24
C ILE A 63 17.33 9.10 12.18
N ASN A 64 16.15 9.18 12.82
CA ASN A 64 15.80 10.25 13.76
C ASN A 64 16.72 10.31 15.00
N ILE A 65 17.42 9.22 15.33
CA ILE A 65 18.35 9.15 16.47
C ILE A 65 19.53 10.12 16.32
N LEU A 66 19.93 10.46 15.09
CA LEU A 66 21.02 11.40 14.83
C LEU A 66 20.56 12.85 15.08
N PRO A 67 21.22 13.61 15.98
CA PRO A 67 20.80 14.97 16.30
C PRO A 67 20.97 15.90 15.08
N PHE A 68 20.08 16.89 14.97
CA PHE A 68 20.00 17.87 13.89
C PHE A 68 19.69 17.27 12.50
N ILE A 69 20.66 16.60 11.87
CA ILE A 69 20.51 16.10 10.49
C ILE A 69 19.48 14.97 10.39
N GLY A 70 19.48 14.05 11.35
CA GLY A 70 18.57 12.91 11.35
C GLY A 70 17.11 13.33 11.50
N GLN A 71 16.86 14.36 12.32
CA GLN A 71 15.52 14.92 12.53
C GLN A 71 14.99 15.62 11.27
N ILE A 72 15.85 16.37 10.56
CA ILE A 72 15.46 17.02 9.29
C ILE A 72 15.12 15.96 8.22
N ILE A 73 15.98 14.95 8.06
CA ILE A 73 15.73 13.85 7.11
C ILE A 73 14.45 13.11 7.47
N TRP A 74 14.26 12.80 8.76
CA TRP A 74 13.06 12.13 9.24
C TRP A 74 11.79 12.95 8.97
N LEU A 75 11.81 14.26 9.22
CA LEU A 75 10.66 15.14 8.99
C LEU A 75 10.29 15.19 7.51
N LEU A 76 11.26 15.50 6.65
CA LEU A 76 11.02 15.62 5.20
C LEU A 76 10.62 14.27 4.60
N GLY A 77 11.30 13.19 4.97
CA GLY A 77 10.96 11.85 4.53
C GLY A 77 9.57 11.42 4.99
N SER A 78 9.21 11.70 6.24
CA SER A 78 7.87 11.36 6.77
C SER A 78 6.77 12.13 6.05
N LEU A 79 7.02 13.39 5.67
CA LEU A 79 6.07 14.17 4.88
C LEU A 79 5.86 13.56 3.49
N VAL A 80 6.94 13.15 2.81
CA VAL A 80 6.85 12.46 1.52
C VAL A 80 6.07 11.15 1.65
N LEU A 81 6.40 10.30 2.64
CA LEU A 81 5.69 9.04 2.86
C LEU A 81 4.21 9.26 3.19
N ALA A 82 3.88 10.28 3.99
CA ALA A 82 2.50 10.63 4.30
C ALA A 82 1.69 10.99 3.04
N VAL A 83 2.29 11.76 2.11
CA VAL A 83 1.66 12.06 0.81
C VAL A 83 1.43 10.77 0.02
N LEU A 84 2.41 9.86 -0.04
CA LEU A 84 2.26 8.59 -0.76
C LEU A 84 1.17 7.69 -0.15
N VAL A 85 1.04 7.68 1.19
CA VAL A 85 -0.06 6.99 1.88
C VAL A 85 -1.40 7.56 1.46
N VAL A 86 -1.59 8.87 1.52
CA VAL A 86 -2.87 9.51 1.17
C VAL A 86 -3.22 9.27 -0.31
N MET A 87 -2.25 9.40 -1.22
CA MET A 87 -2.45 9.13 -2.65
C MET A 87 -2.82 7.65 -2.89
N GLY A 88 -2.11 6.72 -2.25
CA GLY A 88 -2.41 5.29 -2.33
C GLY A 88 -3.82 4.96 -1.83
N MET A 89 -4.25 5.58 -0.72
CA MET A 89 -5.60 5.43 -0.19
C MET A 89 -6.66 5.98 -1.14
N ILE A 90 -6.46 7.17 -1.72
CA ILE A 90 -7.40 7.78 -2.66
C ILE A 90 -7.59 6.86 -3.88
N HIS A 91 -6.49 6.39 -4.47
CA HIS A 91 -6.57 5.48 -5.62
C HIS A 91 -7.23 4.14 -5.26
N ALA A 92 -6.90 3.57 -4.09
CA ALA A 92 -7.56 2.35 -3.62
C ALA A 92 -9.08 2.54 -3.44
N LEU A 93 -9.51 3.67 -2.88
CA LEU A 93 -10.93 4.01 -2.72
C LEU A 93 -11.63 4.28 -4.06
N ASN A 94 -10.91 4.77 -5.05
CA ASN A 94 -11.42 4.93 -6.42
C ASN A 94 -11.44 3.62 -7.21
N GLY A 95 -10.85 2.53 -6.70
CA GLY A 95 -10.75 1.25 -7.41
C GLY A 95 -9.63 1.23 -8.46
N GLU A 96 -8.62 2.09 -8.30
CA GLU A 96 -7.53 2.28 -9.25
C GLU A 96 -6.24 1.64 -8.74
N GLU A 97 -5.63 0.79 -9.55
CA GLU A 97 -4.31 0.20 -9.27
C GLU A 97 -3.18 1.21 -9.59
N TRP A 98 -3.05 2.21 -8.71
CA TRP A 98 -1.95 3.18 -8.81
C TRP A 98 -0.66 2.63 -8.20
N GLU A 99 0.43 2.66 -8.98
CA GLU A 99 1.76 2.32 -8.51
C GLU A 99 2.44 3.53 -7.87
N VAL A 100 2.78 3.39 -6.58
CA VAL A 100 3.51 4.38 -5.81
C VAL A 100 4.85 4.66 -6.51
N PRO A 101 5.14 5.92 -6.87
CA PRO A 101 6.39 6.29 -7.51
C PRO A 101 7.60 5.86 -6.69
N VAL A 102 8.62 5.34 -7.35
CA VAL A 102 9.89 4.84 -6.78
C VAL A 102 9.75 3.59 -5.91
N LEU A 103 8.72 3.49 -5.06
CA LEU A 103 8.55 2.39 -4.11
C LEU A 103 7.72 1.21 -4.64
N GLY A 104 6.81 1.44 -5.58
CA GLY A 104 5.92 0.42 -6.13
C GLY A 104 6.64 -0.75 -6.80
N GLN A 105 7.82 -0.50 -7.37
CA GLN A 105 8.68 -1.57 -7.94
C GLN A 105 9.08 -2.63 -6.91
N TYR A 106 9.29 -2.25 -5.64
CA TYR A 106 9.65 -3.20 -4.58
C TYR A 106 8.44 -4.02 -4.15
N ALA A 107 7.23 -3.45 -4.21
CA ALA A 107 6.00 -4.17 -3.89
C ALA A 107 5.77 -5.33 -4.86
N LYS A 108 6.12 -5.16 -6.14
CA LYS A 108 6.04 -6.21 -7.18
C LYS A 108 6.97 -7.40 -6.91
N GLN A 109 8.03 -7.22 -6.13
CA GLN A 109 8.98 -8.28 -5.80
C GLN A 109 8.48 -9.18 -4.66
N ILE A 110 7.45 -8.74 -3.92
CA ILE A 110 6.89 -9.49 -2.80
C ILE A 110 6.00 -10.62 -3.32
N LYS A 111 6.49 -11.85 -3.15
CA LYS A 111 5.75 -13.09 -3.44
C LYS A 111 4.99 -13.53 -2.18
N LEU A 112 3.68 -13.33 -2.21
CA LEU A 112 2.69 -13.74 -1.21
C LEU A 112 1.55 -14.42 -1.95
#